data_AF-A0A1B6DP42-F1
#
_entry.id   AF-A0A1B6DP42-F1
#
_cell.length_a   1.000
_cell.length_b   1.000
_cell.length_c   1.000
_cell.angle_alpha   90.00
_cell.angle_beta   90.00
_cell.angle_gamma   90.00
#
_symmetry.space_group_name_H-M   'P 1'
#
loop_
_entity.id
_entity.type
_entity.pdbx_description
1 polymer ?
#
loop_
_entity_poly.entity_id
_entity_poly.type
_entity_poly.pdbx_seq_one_letter_code
_entity_poly.pdbx_strand_id
1 'polypeptide(L)'
;PCTPPSICIAGRCKERCEGVICGVGATCDPNTNQCICDPLFIGNPDLLCMPPSVMPECLPTCGINAHCEYGAINTCVCNPGTNGNPYNQCGPQEKKSCSNSMCGEQAICKET
;
A
#
# COMPACT_ATOMS: atom_id res chain seq x y z
N PRO A 1 -23.69 -0.62 -4.01
CA PRO A 1 -23.75 -1.79 -4.92
C PRO A 1 -22.31 -2.15 -5.31
N CYS A 2 -21.98 -3.44 -5.42
CA CYS A 2 -20.63 -3.85 -5.87
C CYS A 2 -20.46 -3.55 -7.36
N THR A 3 -19.22 -3.25 -7.76
CA THR A 3 -18.88 -3.03 -9.17
C THR A 3 -18.77 -4.39 -9.87
N PRO A 4 -19.45 -4.62 -11.01
CA PRO A 4 -19.24 -5.81 -11.82
C PRO A 4 -17.75 -5.97 -12.19
N PRO A 5 -17.18 -7.19 -12.22
CA PRO A 5 -17.83 -8.51 -12.12
C PRO A 5 -18.06 -9.00 -10.67
N SER A 6 -17.88 -8.14 -9.65
CA SER A 6 -18.11 -8.52 -8.26
C SER A 6 -19.59 -8.54 -7.87
N ILE A 7 -19.95 -9.52 -7.04
CA ILE A 7 -21.29 -9.70 -6.47
C ILE A 7 -21.25 -9.52 -4.95
N CYS A 8 -22.35 -9.04 -4.36
CA CYS A 8 -22.45 -8.88 -2.91
C CYS A 8 -22.89 -10.18 -2.25
N ILE A 9 -22.05 -10.75 -1.38
CA ILE A 9 -22.35 -11.94 -0.60
C ILE A 9 -22.05 -11.64 0.86
N ALA A 10 -23.05 -11.81 1.73
CA ALA A 10 -22.95 -11.54 3.16
C ALA A 10 -22.37 -10.13 3.49
N GLY A 11 -22.74 -9.12 2.70
CA GLY A 11 -22.31 -7.73 2.88
C GLY A 11 -20.89 -7.42 2.39
N ARG A 12 -20.20 -8.36 1.72
CA ARG A 12 -18.90 -8.14 1.10
C ARG A 12 -18.97 -8.33 -0.41
N CYS A 13 -18.25 -7.49 -1.15
CA CYS A 13 -18.07 -7.67 -2.59
C CYS A 13 -17.06 -8.79 -2.83
N LYS A 14 -17.46 -9.80 -3.60
CA LYS A 14 -16.63 -10.93 -4.00
C LYS A 14 -16.68 -11.07 -5.51
N GLU A 15 -15.53 -11.31 -6.11
CA GLU A 15 -15.44 -11.56 -7.54
C GLU A 15 -15.89 -12.99 -7.89
N ARG A 16 -16.47 -13.18 -9.08
CA ARG A 16 -16.93 -14.48 -9.57
C ARG A 16 -16.17 -14.85 -10.84
N CYS A 17 -15.52 -16.01 -10.83
CA CYS A 17 -14.98 -16.69 -12.01
C CYS A 17 -16.01 -17.65 -12.62
N GLU A 18 -15.65 -18.36 -13.68
CA GLU A 18 -16.47 -19.43 -14.26
C GLU A 18 -16.77 -20.54 -13.24
N GLY A 19 -17.95 -20.50 -12.64
CA GLY A 19 -18.46 -21.53 -11.72
C GLY A 19 -17.99 -21.41 -10.27
N VAL A 20 -17.02 -20.55 -9.94
CA VAL A 20 -16.52 -20.34 -8.57
C VAL A 20 -16.62 -18.87 -8.15
N ILE A 21 -16.88 -18.64 -6.86
CA ILE A 21 -16.87 -17.32 -6.24
C ILE A 21 -15.59 -17.22 -5.41
N CYS A 22 -14.78 -16.20 -5.68
CA CYS A 22 -13.52 -16.04 -4.98
C CYS A 22 -13.73 -15.67 -3.50
N GLY A 23 -12.74 -16.05 -2.70
CA GLY A 23 -12.62 -15.73 -1.29
C GLY A 23 -12.51 -14.23 -1.04
N VAL A 24 -12.45 -13.85 0.23
CA VAL A 24 -12.16 -12.45 0.59
C VAL A 24 -10.67 -12.18 0.37
N GLY A 25 -10.33 -11.06 -0.29
CA GLY A 25 -8.94 -10.71 -0.64
C GLY A 25 -8.39 -11.52 -1.81
N ALA A 26 -9.27 -11.98 -2.70
CA ALA A 26 -8.93 -12.74 -3.89
C ALA A 26 -9.68 -12.17 -5.10
N THR A 27 -9.05 -12.25 -6.26
CA THR A 27 -9.54 -11.78 -7.56
C THR A 27 -9.53 -12.93 -8.57
N CYS A 28 -10.31 -12.79 -9.65
CA CYS A 28 -10.33 -13.77 -10.72
C CYS A 28 -9.19 -13.52 -11.71
N ASP A 29 -8.31 -14.50 -11.93
CA ASP A 29 -7.34 -14.42 -13.03
C ASP A 29 -8.05 -14.71 -14.37
N PRO A 30 -8.12 -13.72 -15.29
CA PRO A 30 -8.82 -13.89 -16.55
C PRO A 30 -8.13 -14.88 -17.50
N ASN A 31 -6.86 -15.25 -17.27
CA ASN A 31 -6.14 -16.20 -18.12
C ASN A 31 -6.40 -17.66 -17.74
N THR A 32 -6.51 -17.92 -16.43
CA THR A 32 -6.66 -19.27 -15.89
C THR A 32 -8.09 -19.57 -15.46
N ASN A 33 -8.95 -18.54 -15.35
CA ASN A 33 -10.29 -18.61 -14.75
C ASN A 33 -10.29 -19.17 -13.32
N GLN A 34 -9.18 -19.00 -12.60
CA GLN A 34 -9.02 -19.42 -11.22
C GLN A 34 -8.98 -18.21 -10.30
N CYS A 35 -9.46 -18.39 -9.07
CA CYS A 35 -9.29 -17.39 -8.03
C CYS A 35 -7.82 -17.37 -7.62
N ILE A 36 -7.25 -16.17 -7.52
CA ILE A 36 -5.90 -15.92 -7.02
C ILE A 36 -5.99 -14.90 -5.87
N CYS A 37 -5.10 -15.00 -4.89
CA CYS A 37 -5.04 -13.98 -3.85
C CYS A 37 -4.59 -12.65 -4.44
N ASP A 38 -5.13 -11.55 -3.91
CA ASP A 38 -4.66 -10.20 -4.25
C ASP A 38 -3.15 -10.07 -3.97
N PRO A 39 -2.45 -9.14 -4.64
CA PRO A 39 -1.04 -8.90 -4.35
C PRO A 39 -0.82 -8.73 -2.85
N LEU A 40 0.20 -9.40 -2.32
CA LEU A 40 0.59 -9.35 -0.91
C LEU A 40 -0.32 -10.11 0.05
N PHE A 41 -1.30 -10.86 -0.45
CA PHE A 41 -2.16 -11.70 0.36
C PHE A 41 -1.78 -13.18 0.14
N ILE A 42 -1.84 -13.96 1.22
CA ILE A 42 -1.59 -15.40 1.21
C ILE A 42 -2.74 -16.14 1.88
N GLY A 43 -3.00 -17.37 1.43
CA GLY A 43 -4.10 -18.19 1.94
C GLY A 43 -4.73 -19.04 0.85
N ASN A 44 -6.00 -19.36 1.03
CA ASN A 44 -6.78 -20.11 0.05
C ASN A 44 -7.66 -19.13 -0.75
N PRO A 45 -7.44 -18.99 -2.07
CA PRO A 45 -8.15 -18.02 -2.89
C PRO A 45 -9.65 -18.28 -3.05
N ASP A 46 -10.13 -19.50 -2.79
CA ASP A 46 -11.57 -19.83 -2.82
C ASP A 46 -12.29 -19.49 -1.51
N LEU A 47 -11.54 -19.29 -0.41
CA LEU A 47 -12.09 -19.07 0.93
C LEU A 47 -11.73 -17.69 1.49
N LEU A 48 -10.44 -17.46 1.69
CA LEU A 48 -9.90 -16.30 2.39
C LEU A 48 -8.39 -16.19 2.12
N CYS A 49 -7.97 -15.02 1.65
CA CYS A 49 -6.60 -14.60 1.67
C CYS A 49 -6.42 -13.50 2.73
N MET A 50 -5.29 -13.52 3.42
CA MET A 50 -4.94 -12.54 4.44
C MET A 50 -3.53 -12.01 4.16
N PRO A 51 -3.22 -10.77 4.58
CA PRO A 51 -1.85 -10.31 4.55
C PRO A 51 -0.96 -11.24 5.41
N PRO A 52 0.27 -11.54 4.97
CA PRO A 52 1.20 -12.35 5.74
C PRO A 52 1.43 -11.75 7.13
N SER A 53 1.53 -12.62 8.15
CA SER A 53 1.82 -12.20 9.52
C SER A 53 3.26 -11.76 9.73
N VAL A 54 4.14 -12.00 8.75
CA VAL A 54 5.54 -11.61 8.78
C VAL A 54 5.68 -10.30 8.04
N MET A 55 6.19 -9.29 8.73
CA MET A 55 6.51 -7.98 8.14
C MET A 55 7.43 -8.16 6.92
N PRO A 56 7.31 -7.30 5.90
CA PRO A 56 8.20 -7.37 4.74
C PRO A 56 9.64 -7.15 5.19
N GLU A 57 10.53 -8.08 4.79
CA GLU A 57 11.95 -7.95 5.02
C GLU A 57 12.59 -7.26 3.81
N CYS A 58 13.35 -6.19 4.07
CA CYS A 58 14.13 -5.47 3.07
C CYS A 58 15.62 -5.78 3.28
N LEU A 59 16.35 -6.00 2.19
CA LEU A 59 17.81 -6.17 2.22
C LEU A 59 18.46 -5.18 1.25
N PRO A 60 19.21 -4.16 1.73
CA PRO A 60 19.55 -3.89 3.14
C PRO A 60 18.34 -3.45 3.99
N THR A 61 18.46 -3.61 5.32
CA THR A 61 17.44 -3.19 6.28
C THR A 61 17.16 -1.70 6.16
N CYS A 62 15.91 -1.28 6.36
CA CYS A 62 15.53 0.12 6.27
C CYS A 62 16.14 0.97 7.39
N GLY A 63 16.36 2.25 7.07
CA GLY A 63 16.91 3.24 7.99
C GLY A 63 15.88 3.76 9.00
N ILE A 64 16.32 4.73 9.81
CA ILE A 64 15.46 5.36 10.83
C ILE A 64 14.30 6.10 10.16
N ASN A 65 13.08 5.96 10.72
CA ASN A 65 11.83 6.52 10.19
C ASN A 65 11.46 6.03 8.78
N ALA A 66 11.95 4.85 8.39
CA ALA A 66 11.50 4.16 7.19
C ALA A 66 10.86 2.81 7.56
N HIS A 67 9.99 2.31 6.70
CA HIS A 67 9.46 0.96 6.78
C HIS A 67 9.70 0.25 5.44
N CYS A 68 9.69 -1.07 5.49
CA CYS A 68 9.74 -1.88 4.29
C CYS A 68 8.32 -1.99 3.73
N GLU A 69 8.14 -1.69 2.46
CA GLU A 69 6.89 -1.83 1.72
C GLU A 69 7.02 -3.03 0.79
N TYR A 70 5.95 -3.84 0.71
CA TYR A 70 5.98 -4.96 -0.21
C TYR A 70 5.86 -4.46 -1.66
N GLY A 71 6.69 -5.01 -2.53
CA GLY A 71 6.63 -4.79 -3.97
C GLY A 71 7.05 -6.05 -4.72
N ALA A 72 7.26 -5.96 -6.04
CA ALA A 72 7.93 -7.03 -6.78
C ALA A 72 9.33 -7.32 -6.22
N ILE A 73 9.98 -6.27 -5.73
CA ILE A 73 11.13 -6.30 -4.83
C ILE A 73 10.72 -5.42 -3.65
N ASN A 74 10.85 -5.91 -2.43
CA ASN A 74 10.53 -5.12 -1.24
C ASN A 74 11.45 -3.89 -1.18
N THR A 75 10.86 -2.71 -0.97
CA THR A 75 11.59 -1.44 -0.97
C THR A 75 11.40 -0.68 0.32
N CYS A 76 12.43 0.00 0.78
CA CYS A 76 12.30 0.90 1.92
C CYS A 76 11.64 2.21 1.49
N VAL A 77 10.65 2.65 2.26
CA VAL A 77 9.93 3.91 2.06
C VAL A 77 9.90 4.70 3.36
N CYS A 78 9.95 6.03 3.27
CA CYS A 78 9.87 6.89 4.45
C CYS A 78 8.47 6.85 5.06
N ASN A 79 8.40 6.89 6.39
CA ASN A 79 7.13 7.00 7.10
C ASN A 79 6.41 8.31 6.74
N PRO A 80 5.06 8.34 6.79
CA PRO A 80 4.30 9.56 6.54
C PRO A 80 4.81 10.74 7.36
N GLY A 81 5.04 11.89 6.71
CA GLY A 81 5.58 13.09 7.35
C GLY A 81 7.11 13.09 7.51
N THR A 82 7.81 12.12 6.92
CA THR A 82 9.28 12.11 6.86
C THR A 82 9.78 12.06 5.41
N ASN A 83 10.95 12.63 5.15
CA ASN A 83 11.60 12.61 3.84
C ASN A 83 13.11 12.33 3.98
N GLY A 84 13.75 11.95 2.88
CA GLY A 84 15.18 11.64 2.88
C GLY A 84 15.46 10.31 2.21
N ASN A 85 16.54 9.65 2.63
CA ASN A 85 16.93 8.35 2.09
C ASN A 85 16.39 7.23 2.99
N PRO A 86 15.45 6.41 2.50
CA PRO A 86 14.79 5.38 3.31
C PRO A 86 15.71 4.21 3.73
N TYR A 87 16.89 4.07 3.13
CA TYR A 87 17.89 3.07 3.53
C TYR A 87 18.87 3.57 4.60
N ASN A 88 18.96 4.90 4.79
CA ASN A 88 19.84 5.50 5.80
C ASN A 88 19.03 6.15 6.93
N GLN A 89 18.28 7.20 6.60
CA GLN A 89 17.49 7.97 7.55
C GLN A 89 16.48 8.85 6.81
N CYS A 90 15.23 8.80 7.25
CA CYS A 90 14.21 9.80 6.93
C CYS A 90 14.11 10.81 8.08
N GLY A 91 14.25 12.09 7.76
CA GLY A 91 14.06 13.21 8.69
C GLY A 91 12.61 13.69 8.65
N PRO A 92 12.14 14.43 9.67
CA PRO A 92 10.84 15.09 9.59
C PRO A 92 10.80 15.96 8.34
N GLN A 93 9.73 15.85 7.57
CA GLN A 93 9.42 16.90 6.60
C GLN A 93 9.27 18.17 7.42
N GLU A 94 10.24 19.07 7.33
CA GLU A 94 10.00 20.45 7.71
C GLU A 94 8.81 20.87 6.87
N LYS A 95 7.64 20.98 7.54
CA LYS A 95 6.57 21.78 7.01
C LYS A 95 7.22 23.14 6.84
N LYS A 96 7.62 23.46 5.60
CA LYS A 96 7.73 24.86 5.16
C LYS A 96 6.33 25.48 5.12
N SER A 97 5.50 25.20 6.12
CA SER A 97 4.49 26.15 6.53
C SER A 97 5.27 27.38 6.88
N CYS A 98 4.91 28.52 6.32
CA CYS A 98 5.52 29.81 6.59
C CYS A 98 5.23 30.30 8.02
N SER A 99 5.44 29.43 9.01
CA SER A 99 5.10 29.62 10.41
C SER A 99 6.28 30.11 11.26
N ASN A 100 7.39 30.56 10.67
CA ASN A 100 8.34 31.44 11.38
C ASN A 100 9.42 32.14 10.55
N SER A 101 9.27 32.27 9.22
CA SER A 101 10.21 33.08 8.46
C SER A 101 9.85 34.55 8.58
N MET A 102 10.71 35.33 9.24
CA MET A 102 10.77 36.77 8.99
C MET A 102 11.14 36.96 7.52
N CYS A 103 10.12 37.08 6.68
CA CYS A 103 10.27 37.43 5.28
C CYS A 103 10.89 38.83 5.21
N GLY A 104 12.02 38.97 4.49
CA GLY A 104 12.52 40.29 4.11
C GLY A 104 11.47 41.02 3.26
N GLU A 105 11.55 42.35 3.22
CA GLU A 105 10.68 43.16 2.35
C GLU A 105 10.64 42.54 0.94
N GLN A 106 9.44 42.20 0.47
CA GLN A 106 9.12 41.62 -0.85
C GLN A 106 9.30 40.09 -1.05
N ALA A 107 9.52 39.29 0.00
CA ALA A 107 9.49 37.83 -0.18
C ALA A 107 8.05 37.28 -0.25
N ILE A 108 7.75 36.51 -1.30
CA ILE A 108 6.47 35.80 -1.47
C ILE A 108 6.67 34.35 -1.03
N CYS A 109 6.00 33.98 0.06
CA CYS A 109 5.83 32.58 0.43
C CYS A 109 4.89 31.92 -0.58
N LYS A 110 5.37 30.94 -1.34
CA LYS A 110 4.54 30.14 -2.23
C LYS A 110 4.47 28.70 -1.71
N GLU A 111 3.32 28.38 -1.12
CA GLU A 111 2.92 27.01 -0.81
C GLU A 111 2.21 26.46 -2.07
N THR A 112 2.58 25.25 -2.52
CA THR A 112 1.97 24.61 -3.71
C THR A 112 1.17 23.41 -3.26
#